data_AF-A0AAP0MWV6-F1
#
_entry.id   AF-A0AAP0MWV6-F1
#
_cell.length_a   1.000
_cell.length_b   1.000
_cell.length_c   1.000
_cell.angle_alpha   90.00
_cell.angle_beta   90.00
_cell.angle_gamma   90.00
#
_symmetry.space_group_name_H-M   'P 1'
#
loop_
_entity.id
_entity.type
_entity.pdbx_description
1 polymer ?
#
loop_
_entity_poly.entity_id
_entity_poly.type
_entity_poly.pdbx_seq_one_letter_code
_entity_poly.pdbx_strand_id
1 'polypeptide(L)'
;MAATPNRQFKNICVLSGFTYGKHKEFVDAAIDLGRSIAERKLHLVYGGGNRGLSKLVSEAAFIRGSQVLGIIPRGLKPLGSLSASSTKEELVVSGDLATLEALIALASWAHLHIHQKPIIC
;
A
#
# COMPACT_ATOMS: atom_id res chain seq x y z
N MET A 1 -16.39 -14.33 27.71
CA MET A 1 -16.54 -13.78 26.34
C MET A 1 -15.83 -12.42 26.33
N ALA A 2 -14.59 -12.36 25.83
CA ALA A 2 -13.82 -11.11 25.82
C ALA A 2 -14.29 -10.23 24.66
N ALA A 3 -14.76 -9.03 24.97
CA ALA A 3 -15.14 -8.03 23.98
C ALA A 3 -13.92 -7.69 23.11
N THR A 4 -14.03 -7.89 21.79
CA THR A 4 -13.00 -7.45 20.84
C THR A 4 -12.96 -5.92 20.91
N PRO A 5 -11.83 -5.31 21.28
CA PRO A 5 -11.73 -3.86 21.33
C PRO A 5 -12.03 -3.31 19.93
N ASN A 6 -12.94 -2.34 19.85
CA ASN A 6 -13.32 -1.66 18.60
C ASN A 6 -12.13 -0.81 18.12
N ARG A 7 -11.15 -1.47 17.50
CA ARG A 7 -9.91 -0.85 17.04
C ARG A 7 -10.20 -0.16 15.70
N GLN A 8 -10.43 1.15 15.74
CA GLN A 8 -10.54 1.94 14.52
C GLN A 8 -9.18 2.00 13.81
N PHE A 9 -9.13 1.43 12.61
CA PHE A 9 -7.97 1.58 11.73
C PHE A 9 -7.98 2.97 11.10
N LYS A 10 -6.79 3.57 10.94
CA LYS A 10 -6.59 4.85 10.24
C LYS A 10 -5.82 4.67 8.93
N ASN A 11 -4.88 3.72 8.91
CA ASN A 11 -3.97 3.48 7.79
C ASN A 11 -4.08 2.02 7.34
N ILE A 12 -4.07 1.79 6.03
CA ILE A 12 -3.95 0.48 5.40
C ILE A 12 -2.64 0.45 4.62
N CYS A 13 -1.85 -0.61 4.82
CA CYS A 13 -0.69 -0.89 4.00
C CYS A 13 -1.09 -1.84 2.87
N VAL A 14 -0.83 -1.46 1.62
CA VAL A 14 -1.10 -2.32 0.45
C VAL A 14 0.23 -2.76 -0.14
N LEU A 15 0.43 -4.08 -0.17
CA LEU A 15 1.51 -4.74 -0.90
C LEU A 15 0.94 -5.24 -2.22
N SER A 16 1.45 -4.70 -3.33
CA SER A 16 0.97 -5.03 -4.66
C SER A 16 2.14 -5.08 -5.67
N GLY A 17 1.94 -5.81 -6.75
CA GLY A 17 2.90 -5.90 -7.85
C GLY A 17 3.03 -4.58 -8.63
N PHE A 18 4.21 -4.37 -9.21
CA PHE A 18 4.52 -3.24 -10.11
C PHE A 18 4.08 -3.49 -11.57
N THR A 19 3.43 -4.62 -11.84
CA THR A 19 2.83 -4.97 -13.13
C THR A 19 1.31 -4.89 -13.03
N TYR A 20 0.61 -4.67 -14.15
CA TYR A 20 -0.85 -4.62 -14.18
C TYR A 20 -1.52 -6.00 -14.18
N GLY A 21 -0.71 -7.07 -14.30
CA GLY A 21 -1.21 -8.42 -14.58
C GLY A 21 -1.66 -8.60 -16.04
N LYS A 22 -2.10 -9.81 -16.38
CA LYS A 22 -2.64 -10.15 -17.71
C LYS A 22 -4.15 -9.97 -17.81
N HIS A 23 -4.83 -9.94 -16.67
CA HIS A 23 -6.29 -9.93 -16.57
C HIS A 23 -6.77 -8.57 -16.11
N LYS A 24 -7.77 -8.02 -16.80
CA LYS A 24 -8.36 -6.71 -16.47
C LYS A 24 -8.99 -6.69 -15.07
N GLU A 25 -9.45 -7.84 -14.58
CA GLU A 25 -10.05 -7.98 -13.25
C GLU A 25 -9.13 -7.46 -12.13
N PHE A 26 -7.81 -7.63 -12.25
CA PHE A 26 -6.87 -7.10 -11.26
C PHE A 26 -6.79 -5.58 -11.27
N VAL A 27 -6.89 -4.97 -12.45
CA VAL A 27 -6.92 -3.51 -12.61
C VAL A 27 -8.18 -2.94 -11.98
N ASP A 28 -9.34 -3.54 -12.28
CA ASP A 28 -10.63 -3.10 -11.74
C ASP A 28 -10.65 -3.26 -10.20
N ALA A 29 -10.18 -4.40 -9.68
CA ALA A 29 -10.07 -4.66 -8.25
C ALA A 29 -9.12 -3.68 -7.53
N ALA A 30 -7.98 -3.33 -8.16
CA ALA A 30 -7.04 -2.35 -7.60
C ALA A 30 -7.66 -0.95 -7.50
N ILE A 31 -8.41 -0.54 -8.52
CA ILE A 31 -9.12 0.74 -8.51
C ILE A 31 -10.19 0.72 -7.41
N ASP A 32 -11.02 -0.33 -7.34
CA ASP A 32 -12.10 -0.43 -6.35
C ASP A 32 -11.58 -0.51 -4.92
N LEU A 33 -10.43 -1.15 -4.70
CA LEU A 33 -9.73 -1.11 -3.42
C LEU A 33 -9.35 0.32 -3.03
N GLY A 34 -8.72 1.08 -3.92
CA GLY A 34 -8.35 2.47 -3.67
C GLY A 34 -9.57 3.35 -3.34
N ARG A 35 -10.67 3.15 -4.06
CA ARG A 35 -11.94 3.85 -3.79
C ARG A 35 -12.49 3.52 -2.40
N SER A 36 -12.51 2.23 -2.06
CA SER A 36 -13.02 1.75 -0.77
C SER A 36 -12.22 2.28 0.41
N ILE A 37 -10.90 2.44 0.26
CA ILE A 37 -10.03 3.05 1.28
C ILE A 37 -10.46 4.49 1.56
N ALA A 38 -10.71 5.28 0.51
CA ALA A 38 -11.13 6.66 0.64
C ALA A 38 -12.55 6.82 1.20
N GLU A 39 -13.49 6.01 0.74
CA GLU A 39 -14.88 6.01 1.24
C GLU A 39 -14.94 5.70 2.74
N ARG A 40 -14.04 4.86 3.23
CA ARG A 40 -13.89 4.54 4.65
C ARG A 40 -13.07 5.55 5.44
N LYS A 41 -12.62 6.65 4.81
CA LYS A 41 -11.77 7.69 5.40
C LYS A 41 -10.45 7.14 5.95
N LEU A 42 -9.91 6.11 5.30
CA LEU A 42 -8.62 5.52 5.63
C LEU A 42 -7.51 6.15 4.78
N HIS A 43 -6.28 6.03 5.23
CA HIS A 43 -5.09 6.48 4.51
C HIS A 43 -4.30 5.28 3.99
N LEU A 44 -3.66 5.45 2.84
CA LEU A 44 -2.93 4.41 2.17
C LEU A 44 -1.43 4.53 2.45
N VAL A 45 -0.80 3.43 2.80
CA VAL A 45 0.65 3.25 2.77
C VAL A 45 0.98 2.20 1.71
N TYR A 46 1.94 2.48 0.82
CA TYR A 46 2.31 1.54 -0.25
C TYR A 46 3.77 1.68 -0.66
N GLY A 47 4.24 0.79 -1.54
CA GLY A 47 5.64 0.74 -2.00
C GLY A 47 6.09 1.86 -2.95
N GLY A 48 5.32 2.95 -3.10
CA GLY A 48 5.72 4.18 -3.82
C GLY A 48 5.95 4.08 -5.33
N GLY A 49 5.78 2.91 -5.96
CA GLY A 49 5.99 2.77 -7.40
C GLY A 49 4.98 3.52 -8.26
N ASN A 50 5.44 4.12 -9.37
CA ASN A 50 4.60 4.85 -10.33
C ASN A 50 4.04 4.00 -11.48
N ARG A 51 4.00 2.68 -11.35
CA ARG A 51 3.50 1.75 -12.38
C ARG A 51 2.81 0.55 -11.74
N GLY A 52 1.97 -0.12 -12.53
CA GLY A 52 1.27 -1.34 -12.14
C GLY A 52 0.08 -1.10 -11.21
N LEU A 53 -0.38 -2.18 -10.59
CA LEU A 53 -1.53 -2.17 -9.69
C LEU A 53 -1.31 -1.22 -8.48
N SER A 54 -0.08 -1.14 -7.96
CA SER A 54 0.28 -0.25 -6.85
C SER A 54 -0.03 1.23 -7.13
N LYS A 55 0.22 1.69 -8.36
CA LYS A 55 -0.13 3.05 -8.79
C LYS A 55 -1.65 3.24 -8.91
N LEU A 56 -2.36 2.24 -9.42
CA LEU A 56 -3.81 2.35 -9.60
C LEU A 56 -4.54 2.49 -8.26
N VAL A 57 -4.13 1.71 -7.25
CA VAL A 57 -4.66 1.82 -5.88
C VAL A 57 -4.37 3.22 -5.32
N SER A 58 -3.14 3.72 -5.49
CA SER A 58 -2.72 5.00 -4.92
C SER A 58 -3.44 6.19 -5.56
N GLU A 59 -3.55 6.22 -6.89
CA GLU A 59 -4.29 7.25 -7.61
C GLU A 59 -5.78 7.23 -7.24
N ALA A 60 -6.41 6.05 -7.21
CA ALA A 60 -7.83 5.92 -6.89
C ALA A 60 -8.17 6.38 -5.47
N ALA A 61 -7.29 6.11 -4.49
CA ALA A 61 -7.45 6.59 -3.12
C ALA A 61 -7.21 8.11 -3.04
N PHE A 62 -6.14 8.62 -3.67
CA PHE A 62 -5.77 10.02 -3.61
C PHE A 62 -6.81 10.94 -4.23
N ILE A 63 -7.31 10.62 -5.42
CA ILE A 63 -8.33 11.41 -6.14
C ILE A 63 -9.61 11.57 -5.29
N ARG A 64 -9.89 10.61 -4.40
CA ARG A 64 -11.05 10.62 -3.50
C ARG A 64 -10.76 11.22 -2.12
N GLY A 65 -9.59 11.82 -1.94
CA GLY A 65 -9.25 12.60 -0.75
C GLY A 65 -8.54 11.83 0.37
N SER A 66 -8.13 10.57 0.15
CA SER A 66 -7.24 9.89 1.09
C SER A 66 -5.84 10.48 1.06
N GLN A 67 -5.19 10.51 2.23
CA GLN A 67 -3.74 10.66 2.29
C GLN A 67 -3.07 9.38 1.79
N VAL A 68 -1.97 9.56 1.05
CA VAL A 68 -1.21 8.47 0.45
C VAL A 68 0.27 8.65 0.78
N LEU A 69 0.85 7.62 1.38
CA LEU A 69 2.26 7.54 1.77
C LEU A 69 2.97 6.49 0.90
N GLY A 70 3.90 6.92 0.05
CA GLY A 70 4.78 6.04 -0.71
C GLY A 70 6.09 5.80 0.04
N ILE A 71 6.53 4.54 0.13
CA ILE A 71 7.82 4.17 0.73
C ILE A 71 8.64 3.45 -0.33
N ILE A 72 9.76 4.05 -0.76
CA ILE A 72 10.65 3.48 -1.78
C ILE A 72 12.08 3.44 -1.23
N PRO A 73 12.81 2.33 -1.39
CA PRO A 73 14.24 2.29 -1.09
C PRO A 73 15.12 3.21 -1.93
N ARG A 74 16.16 3.76 -1.30
CA ARG A 74 17.17 4.62 -1.98
C ARG A 74 17.74 3.94 -3.23
N GLY A 75 18.02 2.65 -3.15
CA GLY A 75 18.59 1.86 -4.26
C GLY A 75 17.66 1.71 -5.47
N LEU A 76 16.34 1.83 -5.28
CA LEU A 76 15.33 1.71 -6.34
C LEU A 76 14.94 3.05 -6.94
N LYS A 77 15.45 4.17 -6.40
CA LYS A 77 15.21 5.53 -6.90
C LYS A 77 15.64 5.77 -8.37
N PRO A 78 16.74 5.18 -8.89
CA PRO A 78 17.18 5.42 -10.28
C PRO A 78 16.38 4.67 -11.36
N LEU A 79 15.61 3.63 -11.02
CA LEU A 79 15.02 2.70 -11.99
C LEU A 79 13.66 3.13 -12.57
N GLY A 80 13.33 4.42 -12.50
CA GLY A 80 12.34 5.06 -13.38
C GLY A 80 10.95 5.33 -12.81
N SER A 81 10.81 5.90 -11.60
CA SER A 81 9.51 5.94 -10.95
C SER A 81 9.02 7.20 -10.19
N LEU A 82 9.47 8.42 -10.50
CA LEU A 82 8.94 9.62 -9.84
C LEU A 82 8.25 10.55 -10.84
N SER A 83 6.92 10.64 -10.79
CA SER A 83 6.23 11.83 -11.29
C SER A 83 6.09 12.77 -10.11
N ALA A 84 6.87 13.85 -10.09
CA ALA A 84 6.84 14.89 -9.06
C ALA A 84 5.62 15.82 -9.23
N SER A 85 4.44 15.26 -9.48
CA SER A 85 3.24 16.04 -9.73
C SER A 85 2.12 15.63 -8.77
N SER A 86 1.96 16.46 -7.74
CA SER A 86 0.67 16.79 -7.11
C SER A 86 0.17 15.98 -5.90
N THR A 87 0.92 15.03 -5.34
CA THR A 87 0.50 14.31 -4.13
C THR A 87 1.13 14.93 -2.88
N LYS A 88 0.38 15.06 -1.77
CA LYS A 88 0.97 15.23 -0.42
C LYS A 88 1.65 13.91 0.00
N GLU A 89 2.69 13.53 -0.72
CA GLU A 89 3.50 12.34 -0.52
C GLU A 89 4.61 12.67 0.48
N GLU A 90 4.54 12.12 1.69
CA GLU A 90 5.72 11.99 2.51
C GLU A 90 6.48 10.74 2.04
N LEU A 91 7.47 10.92 1.18
CA LEU A 91 8.29 9.81 0.69
C LEU A 91 9.31 9.43 1.76
N VAL A 92 9.03 8.40 2.55
CA VAL A 92 10.01 7.85 3.50
C VAL A 92 10.91 6.87 2.75
N VAL A 93 12.19 7.22 2.65
CA VAL A 93 13.17 6.44 1.89
C VAL A 93 13.87 5.45 2.84
N SER A 94 13.29 4.27 3.02
CA SER A 94 13.85 3.19 3.86
C SER A 94 14.42 2.06 3.01
N GLY A 95 15.50 1.42 3.47
CA GLY A 95 16.33 0.44 2.75
C GLY A 95 15.60 -0.73 2.06
N ASP A 96 16.37 -1.39 1.19
CA ASP A 96 15.98 -2.28 0.09
C ASP A 96 14.96 -3.40 0.40
N LEU A 97 14.29 -3.87 -0.66
CA LEU A 97 13.72 -5.22 -0.88
C LEU A 97 12.24 -5.30 -1.36
N ALA A 98 12.01 -6.28 -2.23
CA ALA A 98 10.81 -6.52 -3.05
C ALA A 98 9.57 -6.99 -2.27
N THR A 99 8.39 -6.83 -2.88
CA THR A 99 7.06 -7.06 -2.31
C THR A 99 6.86 -8.43 -1.64
N LEU A 100 7.52 -9.49 -2.12
CA LEU A 100 7.35 -10.87 -1.59
C LEU A 100 8.05 -11.06 -0.24
N GLU A 101 9.22 -10.46 -0.08
CA GLU A 101 9.99 -10.46 1.18
C GLU A 101 9.27 -9.63 2.25
N ALA A 102 8.65 -8.51 1.84
CA ALA A 102 7.82 -7.71 2.75
C ALA A 102 6.63 -8.49 3.31
N LEU A 103 5.98 -9.33 2.49
CA LEU A 103 4.86 -10.17 2.93
C LEU A 103 5.32 -11.28 3.89
N ILE A 104 6.42 -11.98 3.56
CA ILE A 104 7.01 -13.01 4.44
C ILE A 104 7.48 -12.40 5.76
N ALA A 105 8.09 -11.21 5.71
CA ALA A 105 8.55 -10.50 6.90
C ALA A 105 7.38 -10.07 7.79
N LEU A 106 6.32 -9.49 7.23
CA LEU A 106 5.12 -9.11 8.00
C LEU A 106 4.42 -10.35 8.59
N ALA A 107 4.28 -11.42 7.82
CA ALA A 107 3.68 -12.67 8.31
C ALA A 107 4.52 -13.30 9.43
N SER A 108 5.85 -13.30 9.28
CA SER A 108 6.79 -13.79 10.30
C SER A 108 6.74 -12.92 11.56
N TRP A 109 6.67 -11.60 11.42
CA TRP A 109 6.54 -10.69 12.56
C TRP A 109 5.20 -10.84 13.29
N ALA A 110 4.12 -11.12 12.55
CA ALA A 110 2.83 -11.47 13.14
C ALA A 110 2.92 -12.80 13.92
N HIS A 111 3.59 -13.82 13.37
CA HIS A 111 3.80 -15.10 14.06
C HIS A 111 4.65 -14.95 15.33
N LEU A 112 5.70 -14.11 15.27
CA LEU A 112 6.57 -13.77 16.40
C LEU A 112 5.93 -12.77 17.39
N HIS A 113 4.67 -12.39 17.20
CA HIS A 113 3.94 -11.43 18.05
C HIS A 113 4.60 -10.04 18.15
N ILE A 114 5.43 -9.66 17.18
CA ILE A 114 6.05 -8.33 17.09
C ILE A 114 4.97 -7.27 16.77
N HIS A 115 3.87 -7.67 16.14
CA HIS A 115 2.65 -6.87 16.04
C HIS A 115 1.39 -7.74 15.99
N GLN A 116 0.23 -7.13 16.26
CA GLN A 116 -1.10 -7.76 16.20
C GLN A 116 -2.02 -7.03 15.20
N LYS A 117 -1.48 -6.72 14.01
CA LYS A 117 -2.23 -6.04 12.94
C LYS A 117 -2.79 -7.11 11.99
N PRO A 118 -4.04 -7.01 11.53
CA PRO A 118 -4.60 -7.99 10.62
C PRO A 118 -3.89 -7.95 9.27
N ILE A 119 -3.68 -9.13 8.68
CA ILE A 119 -3.15 -9.32 7.32
C ILE A 119 -4.24 -10.02 6.51
N ILE A 120 -4.53 -9.51 5.32
CA ILE A 120 -5.56 -10.01 4.41
C ILE A 120 -4.92 -10.14 3.02
N CYS A 121 -5.17 -11.27 2.35
CA CYS A 121 -4.68 -11.58 1.00
C CYS A 121 -5.86 -11.65 0.02
#